data_AF-A0AAE4JRS5-F1
#
_entry.id   AF-A0AAE4JRS5-F1
#
_cell.length_a   1.000
_cell.length_b   1.000
_cell.length_c   1.000
_cell.angle_alpha   90.00
_cell.angle_beta   90.00
_cell.angle_gamma   90.00
#
_symmetry.space_group_name_H-M   'P 1'
#
loop_
_entity.id
_entity.type
_entity.pdbx_description
1 polymer ?
#
loop_
_entity_poly.entity_id
_entity_poly.type
_entity_poly.pdbx_seq_one_letter_code
_entity_poly.pdbx_strand_id
1 'polypeptide(L)'
;MNKGRTRSKNHIRPRVIGLLSILIIYLCMVLYFKNHFYFRTTINGIKASGKTVEEINKEMESEVKNYTLQLEGRDGSKEKISARDFNLKYNTNNEIQKLKDAENPFNIFKAILVKKDLKMPRTISYDEEVLKQHINKMVFFNENKITNPKNASLNFTGKEYAITAEVMGNKVNKDNLIKEIKNAIVTNKEVINLEQSNCYENPKYTSKSKEVIEAKNTMDKYLQAVITYDIRGNKEVVNASKINNWLRTDENFKPYVDKEKVRAYIDNLAYTYNTVGITRDFVTASGAHIKVSGGSYGWAINRSKETENLVQAITEGKTINKKPSYTQTTPYTGSDDIGNTYVEIDLTKQHLWFYKNGSVIADGDIVTGNVSLNYSTPEGVYKLEYKEKNSVLRGENYAAPVDFWMPFNGGIGMHDASWRKEFGGTIYQNGGSHGCINCPPALAQIIFETIEPGTPIICHK
;
A
#
# COMPACT_ATOMS: atom_id res chain seq x y z
N MET A 1 -117.73 -15.90 63.24
CA MET A 1 -116.79 -16.95 63.73
C MET A 1 -115.87 -17.38 62.61
N ASN A 2 -114.57 -17.43 62.92
CA ASN A 2 -113.45 -18.13 62.30
C ASN A 2 -113.00 -17.88 60.83
N LYS A 3 -111.70 -17.56 60.77
CA LYS A 3 -110.78 -17.49 59.64
C LYS A 3 -110.67 -18.83 58.90
N GLY A 4 -110.68 -18.79 57.57
CA GLY A 4 -110.15 -19.84 56.70
C GLY A 4 -109.09 -19.26 55.76
N ARG A 5 -107.82 -19.62 55.99
CA ARG A 5 -106.64 -19.14 55.28
C ARG A 5 -106.38 -20.10 54.10
N THR A 6 -106.55 -19.65 52.85
CA THR A 6 -106.16 -20.43 51.66
C THR A 6 -104.73 -20.09 51.24
N ARG A 7 -103.85 -21.09 51.27
CA ARG A 7 -102.46 -21.03 50.79
C ARG A 7 -102.46 -21.08 49.26
N SER A 8 -102.02 -20.01 48.60
CA SER A 8 -101.62 -20.05 47.19
C SER A 8 -100.33 -20.86 47.04
N LYS A 9 -100.37 -21.96 46.29
CA LYS A 9 -99.15 -22.62 45.77
C LYS A 9 -98.79 -21.93 44.46
N ASN A 10 -97.79 -21.05 44.50
CA ASN A 10 -97.24 -20.43 43.30
C ASN A 10 -96.45 -21.48 42.49
N HIS A 11 -97.02 -21.95 41.38
CA HIS A 11 -96.24 -22.65 40.35
C HIS A 11 -95.33 -21.62 39.65
N ILE A 12 -94.02 -21.70 39.90
CA ILE A 12 -93.02 -20.94 39.14
C ILE A 12 -93.06 -21.46 37.70
N ARG A 13 -93.48 -20.62 36.75
CA ARG A 13 -93.62 -20.97 35.33
C ARG A 13 -92.24 -21.36 34.73
N PRO A 14 -92.12 -22.41 33.89
CA PRO A 14 -90.84 -22.86 33.31
C PRO A 14 -90.06 -21.77 32.53
N ARG A 15 -90.74 -20.74 32.02
CA ARG A 15 -90.12 -19.54 31.41
C ARG A 15 -89.31 -18.70 32.41
N VAL A 16 -89.76 -18.62 33.66
CA VAL A 16 -89.06 -17.89 34.73
C VAL A 16 -87.80 -18.65 35.14
N ILE A 17 -87.88 -19.98 35.21
CA ILE A 17 -86.74 -20.86 35.49
C ILE A 17 -85.69 -20.72 34.38
N GLY A 18 -86.09 -20.77 33.10
CA GLY A 18 -85.16 -20.60 31.97
C GLY A 18 -84.49 -19.22 31.92
N LEU A 19 -85.22 -18.14 32.20
CA LEU A 19 -84.63 -16.79 32.29
C LEU A 19 -83.65 -16.66 33.46
N LEU A 20 -83.97 -17.27 34.62
CA LEU A 20 -83.06 -17.33 35.75
C LEU A 20 -81.79 -18.10 35.39
N SER A 21 -81.91 -19.23 34.69
CA SER A 21 -80.77 -20.04 34.26
C SER A 21 -79.85 -19.26 33.30
N ILE A 22 -80.40 -18.52 32.34
CA ILE A 22 -79.61 -17.69 31.42
C ILE A 22 -78.90 -16.56 32.16
N LEU A 23 -79.58 -15.92 33.11
CA LEU A 23 -78.98 -14.88 33.96
C LEU A 23 -77.85 -15.45 34.82
N ILE A 24 -78.04 -16.63 35.42
CA ILE A 24 -77.01 -17.32 36.19
C ILE A 24 -75.81 -17.66 35.30
N ILE A 25 -76.03 -18.22 34.10
CA ILE A 25 -74.96 -18.53 33.15
C ILE A 25 -74.20 -17.27 32.73
N TYR A 26 -74.92 -16.17 32.44
CA TYR A 26 -74.30 -14.88 32.14
C TYR A 26 -73.45 -14.38 33.31
N LEU A 27 -73.97 -14.39 34.54
CA LEU A 27 -73.23 -13.98 35.74
C LEU A 27 -72.01 -14.88 35.99
N CYS A 28 -72.12 -16.19 35.79
CA CYS A 28 -70.99 -17.12 35.84
C CYS A 28 -69.93 -16.78 34.79
N MET A 29 -70.32 -16.44 33.56
CA MET A 29 -69.39 -16.01 32.52
C MET A 29 -68.75 -14.66 32.84
N VAL A 30 -69.50 -13.68 33.38
CA VAL A 30 -68.97 -12.39 33.86
C VAL A 30 -67.93 -12.61 34.95
N LEU A 31 -68.22 -13.47 35.91
CA LEU A 31 -67.29 -13.83 36.99
C LEU A 31 -66.05 -14.58 36.47
N TYR A 32 -66.22 -15.48 35.49
CA TYR A 32 -65.12 -16.19 34.86
C TYR A 32 -64.19 -15.24 34.09
N PHE A 33 -64.73 -14.44 33.17
CA PHE A 33 -63.95 -13.50 32.34
C PHE A 33 -63.51 -12.24 33.06
N LYS A 34 -63.89 -12.07 34.33
CA LYS A 34 -63.25 -11.10 35.23
C LYS A 34 -61.76 -11.42 35.38
N ASN A 35 -61.42 -12.70 35.52
CA ASN A 35 -60.04 -13.14 35.79
C ASN A 35 -59.39 -13.85 34.59
N HIS A 36 -60.17 -14.30 33.61
CA HIS A 36 -59.66 -15.00 32.42
C HIS A 36 -59.82 -14.13 31.16
N PHE A 37 -58.87 -14.20 30.24
CA PHE A 37 -58.97 -13.55 28.93
C PHE A 37 -60.07 -14.19 28.07
N TYR A 38 -60.70 -13.40 27.22
CA TYR A 38 -61.72 -13.91 26.30
C TYR A 38 -61.20 -14.99 25.37
N PHE A 39 -62.11 -15.90 24.99
CA PHE A 39 -61.82 -16.88 23.94
C PHE A 39 -61.39 -16.19 22.64
N ARG A 40 -60.55 -16.87 21.86
CA ARG A 40 -59.95 -16.37 20.61
C ARG A 40 -59.03 -15.16 20.79
N THR A 41 -58.48 -14.98 21.99
CA THR A 41 -57.41 -14.01 22.28
C THR A 41 -56.04 -14.66 22.16
N THR A 42 -55.12 -13.99 21.47
CA THR A 42 -53.69 -14.27 21.44
C THR A 42 -52.91 -13.04 21.92
N ILE A 43 -51.80 -13.26 22.62
CA ILE A 43 -50.87 -12.20 23.05
C ILE A 43 -49.48 -12.60 22.58
N ASN A 44 -48.86 -11.83 21.68
CA ASN A 44 -47.56 -12.16 21.07
C ASN A 44 -47.47 -13.58 20.47
N GLY A 45 -48.60 -14.13 20.01
CA GLY A 45 -48.67 -15.51 19.47
C GLY A 45 -49.06 -16.58 20.50
N ILE A 46 -48.96 -16.29 21.80
CA ILE A 46 -49.42 -17.18 22.87
C ILE A 46 -50.95 -17.22 22.91
N LYS A 47 -51.53 -18.43 22.97
CA LYS A 47 -52.98 -18.63 23.12
C LYS A 47 -53.43 -18.25 24.53
N ALA A 48 -53.83 -17.00 24.71
CA ALA A 48 -54.33 -16.45 25.98
C ALA A 48 -55.78 -16.85 26.32
N SER A 49 -56.49 -17.47 25.37
CA SER A 49 -57.90 -17.81 25.50
C SER A 49 -58.23 -18.58 26.78
N GLY A 50 -59.09 -18.02 27.63
CA GLY A 50 -59.54 -18.64 28.86
C GLY A 50 -58.46 -18.76 29.94
N LYS A 51 -57.28 -18.14 29.76
CA LYS A 51 -56.18 -18.12 30.74
C LYS A 51 -56.23 -16.86 31.59
N THR A 52 -55.73 -16.97 32.81
CA THR A 52 -55.48 -15.85 33.71
C THR A 52 -54.20 -15.10 33.33
N VAL A 53 -54.00 -13.91 33.90
CA VAL A 53 -52.75 -13.14 33.76
C VAL A 53 -51.54 -13.96 34.26
N GLU A 54 -51.68 -14.69 35.36
CA GLU A 54 -50.63 -15.54 35.94
C GLU A 54 -50.24 -16.70 35.01
N GLU A 55 -51.22 -17.38 34.42
CA GLU A 55 -50.97 -18.48 33.48
C GLU A 55 -50.25 -18.01 32.22
N ILE A 56 -50.60 -16.84 31.69
CA ILE A 56 -49.93 -16.27 30.52
C ILE A 56 -48.50 -15.84 30.88
N ASN A 57 -48.28 -15.21 32.04
CA ASN A 57 -46.93 -14.89 32.52
C ASN A 57 -46.06 -16.15 32.62
N LYS A 58 -46.60 -17.25 33.15
CA LYS A 58 -45.89 -18.54 33.25
C LYS A 58 -45.52 -19.12 31.88
N GLU A 59 -46.40 -18.96 30.88
CA GLU A 59 -46.13 -19.42 29.51
C GLU A 59 -45.12 -18.54 28.79
N MET A 60 -45.19 -17.21 28.94
CA MET A 60 -44.16 -16.27 28.47
C MET A 60 -42.80 -16.59 29.09
N GLU A 61 -42.76 -16.86 30.39
CA GLU A 61 -41.55 -17.28 31.09
C GLU A 61 -41.01 -18.60 30.52
N SER A 62 -41.87 -19.56 30.21
CA SER A 62 -41.49 -20.83 29.57
C SER A 62 -40.91 -20.61 28.17
N GLU A 63 -41.54 -19.78 27.33
CA GLU A 63 -41.01 -19.44 26.00
C GLU A 63 -39.65 -18.75 26.09
N VAL A 64 -39.48 -17.81 27.02
CA VAL A 64 -38.19 -17.15 27.27
C VAL A 64 -37.13 -18.15 27.74
N LYS A 65 -37.48 -19.08 28.66
CA LYS A 65 -36.56 -20.12 29.17
C LYS A 65 -36.14 -21.13 28.11
N ASN A 66 -36.99 -21.40 27.13
CA ASN A 66 -36.73 -22.36 26.05
C ASN A 66 -36.20 -21.70 24.78
N TYR A 67 -36.01 -20.37 24.78
CA TYR A 67 -35.48 -19.65 23.63
C TYR A 67 -34.10 -20.17 23.23
N THR A 68 -33.92 -20.38 21.93
CA THR A 68 -32.63 -20.70 21.35
C THR A 68 -32.41 -19.95 20.05
N LEU A 69 -31.17 -19.58 19.81
CA LEU A 69 -30.72 -18.86 18.63
C LEU A 69 -29.65 -19.68 17.90
N GLN A 70 -29.92 -20.05 16.65
CA GLN A 70 -28.96 -20.70 15.78
C GLN A 70 -28.21 -19.65 14.95
N LEU A 71 -26.89 -19.73 14.97
CA LEU A 71 -25.98 -18.91 14.15
C LEU A 71 -25.47 -19.78 13.02
N GLU A 72 -25.59 -19.31 11.78
CA GLU A 72 -25.14 -20.03 10.59
C GLU A 72 -24.07 -19.23 9.87
N GLY A 73 -22.87 -19.82 9.77
CA GLY A 73 -21.73 -19.26 9.07
C GLY A 73 -21.69 -19.64 7.59
N ARG A 74 -21.00 -18.81 6.79
CA ARG A 74 -20.85 -19.00 5.32
C ARG A 74 -20.07 -20.27 4.94
N ASP A 75 -19.23 -20.78 5.84
CA ASP A 75 -18.46 -22.02 5.70
C ASP A 75 -19.24 -23.27 6.16
N GLY A 76 -20.54 -23.11 6.46
CA GLY A 76 -21.40 -24.17 6.96
C GLY A 76 -21.26 -24.40 8.47
N SER A 77 -20.41 -23.65 9.17
CA SER A 77 -20.33 -23.71 10.63
C SER A 77 -21.66 -23.29 11.27
N LYS A 78 -22.01 -23.97 12.36
CA LYS A 78 -23.24 -23.69 13.12
C LYS A 78 -22.92 -23.63 14.60
N GLU A 79 -23.49 -22.64 15.27
CA GLU A 79 -23.43 -22.47 16.72
C GLU A 79 -24.83 -22.21 17.26
N LYS A 80 -25.05 -22.55 18.52
CA LYS A 80 -26.36 -22.37 19.16
C LYS A 80 -26.18 -21.69 20.50
N ILE A 81 -26.93 -20.61 20.71
CA ILE A 81 -27.06 -19.94 22.00
C ILE A 81 -28.41 -20.31 22.58
N SER A 82 -28.45 -20.75 23.83
CA SER A 82 -29.67 -20.98 24.59
C SER A 82 -29.88 -19.88 25.63
N ALA A 83 -31.13 -19.66 26.05
CA ALA A 83 -31.48 -18.71 27.11
C ALA A 83 -30.63 -18.87 28.39
N ARG A 84 -30.20 -20.10 28.69
CA ARG A 84 -29.40 -20.42 29.88
C ARG A 84 -27.97 -19.92 29.79
N ASP A 85 -27.41 -19.82 28.58
CA ASP A 85 -26.02 -19.45 28.36
C ASP A 85 -25.71 -18.00 28.75
N PHE A 86 -26.74 -17.16 28.91
CA PHE A 86 -26.61 -15.74 29.24
C PHE A 86 -27.67 -15.26 30.25
N ASN A 87 -28.21 -16.18 31.05
CA ASN A 87 -29.16 -15.89 32.13
C ASN A 87 -30.40 -15.09 31.67
N LEU A 88 -30.95 -15.41 30.49
CA LEU A 88 -32.16 -14.76 29.98
C LEU A 88 -33.36 -15.08 30.87
N LYS A 89 -34.06 -14.03 31.29
CA LYS A 89 -35.21 -14.08 32.18
C LYS A 89 -36.36 -13.27 31.62
N TYR A 90 -37.58 -13.76 31.86
CA TYR A 90 -38.79 -12.99 31.67
C TYR A 90 -39.01 -12.09 32.89
N ASN A 91 -39.23 -10.80 32.64
CA ASN A 91 -39.55 -9.84 33.68
C ASN A 91 -41.07 -9.67 33.70
N THR A 92 -41.73 -10.32 34.66
CA THR A 92 -43.15 -10.12 34.92
C THR A 92 -43.41 -8.65 35.26
N ASN A 93 -44.37 -8.04 34.58
CA ASN A 93 -44.79 -6.67 34.84
C ASN A 93 -46.30 -6.52 34.63
N ASN A 94 -46.79 -5.29 34.73
CA ASN A 94 -48.23 -5.01 34.66
C ASN A 94 -48.77 -4.93 33.22
N GLU A 95 -47.99 -5.20 32.17
CA GLU A 95 -48.47 -5.03 30.78
C GLU A 95 -49.58 -6.03 30.43
N ILE A 96 -49.45 -7.30 30.84
CA ILE A 96 -50.52 -8.29 30.65
C ILE A 96 -51.76 -7.93 31.48
N GLN A 97 -51.55 -7.39 32.69
CA GLN A 97 -52.66 -6.90 33.52
C GLN A 97 -53.39 -5.74 32.87
N LYS A 98 -52.68 -4.76 32.28
CA LYS A 98 -53.29 -3.65 31.51
C LYS A 98 -54.12 -4.17 30.34
N LEU A 99 -53.63 -5.19 29.61
CA LEU A 99 -54.39 -5.83 28.54
C LEU A 99 -55.67 -6.50 29.06
N LYS A 100 -55.63 -7.09 30.25
CA LYS A 100 -56.79 -7.70 30.91
C LYS A 100 -57.81 -6.66 31.39
N ASP A 101 -57.33 -5.58 32.01
CA ASP A 101 -58.15 -4.51 32.59
C ASP A 101 -58.88 -3.71 31.50
N ALA A 102 -58.33 -3.66 30.28
CA ALA A 102 -58.99 -3.09 29.11
C ALA A 102 -60.21 -3.90 28.64
N GLU A 103 -60.39 -5.15 29.08
CA GLU A 103 -61.56 -5.94 28.77
C GLU A 103 -62.73 -5.62 29.70
N ASN A 104 -63.87 -5.23 29.12
CA ASN A 104 -65.10 -5.07 29.91
C ASN A 104 -65.83 -6.43 30.03
N PRO A 105 -65.88 -7.07 31.22
CA PRO A 105 -66.48 -8.38 31.44
C PRO A 105 -68.01 -8.40 31.24
N PHE A 106 -68.68 -7.25 31.16
CA PHE A 106 -70.12 -7.19 30.88
C PHE A 106 -70.45 -7.27 29.38
N ASN A 107 -69.45 -7.23 28.49
CA ASN A 107 -69.62 -7.27 27.02
C ASN A 107 -69.38 -8.66 26.40
N ILE A 108 -69.49 -9.74 27.19
CA ILE A 108 -69.15 -11.12 26.81
C ILE A 108 -69.75 -11.57 25.48
N PHE A 109 -71.03 -11.30 25.22
CA PHE A 109 -71.72 -11.77 24.01
C PHE A 109 -71.15 -11.18 22.72
N LYS A 110 -70.56 -9.97 22.76
CA LYS A 110 -69.85 -9.41 21.61
C LYS A 110 -68.39 -9.88 21.58
N ALA A 111 -67.77 -10.01 22.75
CA ALA A 111 -66.35 -10.27 22.86
C ALA A 111 -65.93 -11.72 22.50
N ILE A 112 -66.77 -12.72 22.78
CA ILE A 112 -66.46 -14.15 22.49
C ILE A 112 -66.41 -14.47 20.98
N LEU A 113 -67.12 -13.70 20.15
CA LEU A 113 -67.18 -13.93 18.70
C LEU A 113 -66.01 -13.30 17.92
N VAL A 114 -65.28 -12.36 18.52
CA VAL A 114 -64.23 -11.57 17.87
C VAL A 114 -62.85 -12.15 18.17
N LYS A 115 -62.05 -12.40 17.14
CA LYS A 115 -60.63 -12.75 17.30
C LYS A 115 -59.85 -11.52 17.73
N LYS A 116 -59.03 -11.64 18.78
CA LYS A 116 -58.12 -10.59 19.24
C LYS A 116 -56.68 -11.07 19.13
N ASP A 117 -55.85 -10.36 18.37
CA ASP A 117 -54.40 -10.55 18.38
C ASP A 117 -53.74 -9.33 19.00
N LEU A 118 -53.37 -9.45 20.26
CA LEU A 118 -52.75 -8.39 21.04
C LEU A 118 -51.22 -8.51 20.92
N LYS A 119 -50.55 -7.36 20.82
CA LYS A 119 -49.09 -7.27 20.82
C LYS A 119 -48.63 -6.42 22.00
N MET A 120 -47.52 -6.82 22.59
CA MET A 120 -46.86 -6.05 23.63
C MET A 120 -45.33 -6.23 23.53
N PRO A 121 -44.53 -5.24 23.97
CA PRO A 121 -43.09 -5.40 24.03
C PRO A 121 -42.68 -6.62 24.86
N ARG A 122 -41.62 -7.31 24.43
CA ARG A 122 -41.05 -8.43 25.19
C ARG A 122 -40.33 -7.88 26.41
N THR A 123 -40.72 -8.31 27.60
CA THR A 123 -40.16 -7.84 28.87
C THR A 123 -39.12 -8.84 29.36
N ILE A 124 -37.85 -8.61 29.04
CA ILE A 124 -36.74 -9.52 29.34
C ILE A 124 -35.59 -8.82 30.06
N SER A 125 -34.81 -9.59 30.80
CA SER A 125 -33.47 -9.21 31.29
C SER A 125 -32.49 -10.34 31.01
N TYR A 126 -31.21 -10.01 30.86
CA TYR A 126 -30.15 -10.99 30.70
C TYR A 126 -28.81 -10.38 31.13
N ASP A 127 -27.80 -11.23 31.33
CA ASP A 127 -26.45 -10.80 31.67
C ASP A 127 -25.65 -10.54 30.40
N GLU A 128 -25.39 -9.26 30.11
CA GLU A 128 -24.67 -8.86 28.90
C GLU A 128 -23.22 -9.35 28.88
N GLU A 129 -22.56 -9.40 30.04
CA GLU A 129 -21.16 -9.80 30.12
C GLU A 129 -21.02 -11.31 29.96
N VAL A 130 -21.92 -12.09 30.55
CA VAL A 130 -21.97 -13.54 30.33
C VAL A 130 -22.29 -13.84 28.86
N LEU A 131 -23.22 -13.10 28.23
CA LEU A 131 -23.48 -13.24 26.79
C LEU A 131 -22.23 -13.00 25.95
N LYS A 132 -21.50 -11.89 26.19
CA LYS A 132 -20.25 -11.59 25.47
C LYS A 132 -19.19 -12.66 25.69
N GLN A 133 -19.03 -13.14 26.92
CA GLN A 133 -18.09 -14.22 27.23
C GLN A 133 -18.43 -15.53 26.51
N HIS A 134 -19.71 -15.86 26.39
CA HIS A 134 -20.16 -17.02 25.62
C HIS A 134 -19.87 -16.83 24.12
N ILE A 135 -20.20 -15.67 23.55
CA ILE A 135 -19.92 -15.34 22.15
C ILE A 135 -18.42 -15.47 21.84
N ASN A 136 -17.54 -15.00 22.73
CA ASN A 136 -16.08 -15.08 22.54
C ASN A 136 -15.53 -16.51 22.42
N LYS A 137 -16.26 -17.52 22.91
CA LYS A 137 -15.86 -18.93 22.90
C LYS A 137 -16.39 -19.70 21.69
N MET A 138 -17.22 -19.07 20.85
CA MET A 138 -17.79 -19.69 19.66
C MET A 138 -16.73 -20.07 18.63
N VAL A 139 -17.06 -21.05 17.79
CA VAL A 139 -16.22 -21.49 16.67
C VAL A 139 -15.79 -20.34 15.75
N PHE A 140 -16.61 -19.29 15.61
CA PHE A 140 -16.34 -18.12 14.79
C PHE A 140 -15.13 -17.30 15.23
N PHE A 141 -14.70 -17.45 16.49
CA PHE A 141 -13.54 -16.75 17.07
C PHE A 141 -12.37 -17.69 17.38
N ASN A 142 -12.42 -18.94 16.91
CA ASN A 142 -11.31 -19.87 17.04
C ASN A 142 -10.25 -19.56 15.98
N GLU A 143 -9.12 -19.00 16.40
CA GLU A 143 -8.03 -18.55 15.50
C GLU A 143 -7.56 -19.62 14.51
N ASN A 144 -7.55 -20.91 14.92
CA ASN A 144 -7.13 -22.02 14.06
C ASN A 144 -8.12 -22.35 12.93
N LYS A 145 -9.33 -21.77 12.97
CA LYS A 145 -10.40 -21.96 11.98
C LYS A 145 -10.71 -20.69 11.20
N ILE A 146 -10.05 -19.58 11.50
CA ILE A 146 -10.27 -18.29 10.84
C ILE A 146 -9.38 -18.17 9.60
N THR A 147 -10.02 -17.97 8.46
CA THR A 147 -9.40 -17.53 7.21
C THR A 147 -9.69 -16.04 7.04
N ASN A 148 -8.65 -15.21 7.03
CA ASN A 148 -8.77 -13.77 6.78
C ASN A 148 -9.24 -13.51 5.34
N PRO A 149 -10.10 -12.49 5.12
CA PRO A 149 -10.41 -12.04 3.76
C PRO A 149 -9.14 -11.55 3.06
N LYS A 150 -9.03 -11.82 1.76
CA LYS A 150 -7.96 -11.30 0.90
C LYS A 150 -8.57 -10.76 -0.36
N ASN A 151 -8.16 -9.55 -0.73
CA ASN A 151 -8.57 -8.94 -2.00
C ASN A 151 -8.15 -9.82 -3.19
N ALA A 152 -8.85 -9.65 -4.31
CA ALA A 152 -8.40 -10.17 -5.58
C ALA A 152 -7.01 -9.62 -5.93
N SER A 153 -6.23 -10.38 -6.70
CA SER A 153 -4.87 -10.01 -7.08
C SER A 153 -4.62 -10.18 -8.57
N LEU A 154 -3.55 -9.56 -9.06
CA LEU A 154 -3.12 -9.66 -10.45
C LEU A 154 -1.82 -10.47 -10.53
N ASN A 155 -1.85 -11.56 -11.30
CA ASN A 155 -0.72 -12.47 -11.47
C ASN A 155 -0.21 -12.42 -12.91
N PHE A 156 1.08 -12.16 -13.10
CA PHE A 156 1.68 -12.09 -14.43
C PHE A 156 1.85 -13.50 -15.03
N THR A 157 1.33 -13.69 -16.24
CA THR A 157 1.33 -14.98 -16.96
C THR A 157 2.49 -15.15 -17.93
N GLY A 158 3.42 -14.17 -17.97
CA GLY A 158 4.51 -14.09 -18.95
C GLY A 158 4.20 -13.15 -20.12
N LYS A 159 2.91 -12.91 -20.42
CA LYS A 159 2.48 -11.95 -21.46
C LYS A 159 1.59 -10.84 -20.91
N GLU A 160 0.66 -11.19 -20.05
CA GLU A 160 -0.36 -10.29 -19.47
C GLU A 160 -0.65 -10.67 -18.02
N TYR A 161 -1.40 -9.83 -17.30
CA TYR A 161 -1.91 -10.15 -15.98
C TYR A 161 -3.22 -10.93 -16.05
N ALA A 162 -3.35 -11.95 -15.22
CA ALA A 162 -4.60 -12.66 -14.95
C ALA A 162 -5.15 -12.25 -13.57
N ILE A 163 -6.47 -12.07 -13.48
CA ILE A 163 -7.14 -11.80 -12.21
C ILE A 163 -7.27 -13.10 -11.44
N THR A 164 -6.75 -13.12 -10.23
CA THR A 164 -6.98 -14.18 -9.25
C THR A 164 -8.07 -13.72 -8.28
N ALA A 165 -9.09 -14.55 -8.13
CA ALA A 165 -10.25 -14.24 -7.31
C ALA A 165 -9.87 -13.98 -5.86
N GLU A 166 -10.63 -13.09 -5.24
CA GLU A 166 -10.59 -12.79 -3.82
C GLU A 166 -10.87 -14.02 -2.97
N VAL A 167 -10.34 -14.02 -1.76
CA VAL A 167 -10.74 -14.96 -0.71
C VAL A 167 -11.71 -14.21 0.19
N MET A 168 -12.98 -14.60 0.20
CA MET A 168 -13.98 -13.97 1.05
C MET A 168 -13.66 -14.09 2.55
N GLY A 169 -12.93 -15.15 2.93
CA GLY A 169 -12.61 -15.45 4.33
C GLY A 169 -13.87 -15.75 5.15
N ASN A 170 -13.68 -16.07 6.42
CA ASN A 170 -14.75 -16.30 7.41
C ASN A 170 -14.55 -15.50 8.71
N LYS A 171 -13.68 -14.48 8.69
CA LYS A 171 -13.45 -13.63 9.86
C LYS A 171 -14.68 -12.80 10.18
N VAL A 172 -15.26 -13.04 11.35
CA VAL A 172 -16.47 -12.35 11.83
C VAL A 172 -16.09 -11.01 12.47
N ASN A 173 -16.80 -9.96 12.09
CA ASN A 173 -16.82 -8.70 12.82
C ASN A 173 -17.61 -8.89 14.12
N LYS A 174 -16.89 -8.84 15.23
CA LYS A 174 -17.41 -9.13 16.56
C LYS A 174 -18.55 -8.19 16.99
N ASP A 175 -18.39 -6.90 16.73
CA ASP A 175 -19.36 -5.88 17.17
C ASP A 175 -20.68 -6.01 16.39
N ASN A 176 -20.59 -6.26 15.08
CA ASN A 176 -21.75 -6.55 14.24
C ASN A 176 -22.46 -7.82 14.72
N LEU A 177 -21.71 -8.91 15.00
CA LEU A 177 -22.32 -10.14 15.49
C LEU A 177 -23.03 -9.93 16.84
N ILE A 178 -22.40 -9.25 17.80
CA ILE A 178 -23.01 -8.96 19.11
C ILE A 178 -24.29 -8.15 18.93
N LYS A 179 -24.26 -7.12 18.07
CA LYS A 179 -25.44 -6.29 17.77
C LYS A 179 -26.59 -7.14 17.20
N GLU A 180 -26.30 -8.00 16.24
CA GLU A 180 -27.29 -8.87 15.60
C GLU A 180 -27.87 -9.90 16.57
N ILE A 181 -27.04 -10.49 17.44
CA ILE A 181 -27.49 -11.40 18.51
C ILE A 181 -28.41 -10.68 19.49
N LYS A 182 -28.04 -9.49 19.97
CA LYS A 182 -28.90 -8.70 20.88
C LYS A 182 -30.25 -8.38 20.24
N ASN A 183 -30.24 -7.98 18.96
CA ASN A 183 -31.48 -7.72 18.21
C ASN A 183 -32.34 -8.99 18.07
N ALA A 184 -31.73 -10.14 17.77
CA ALA A 184 -32.44 -11.42 17.68
C ALA A 184 -33.10 -11.82 19.01
N ILE A 185 -32.41 -11.62 20.14
CA ILE A 185 -32.96 -11.90 21.49
C ILE A 185 -34.20 -11.04 21.77
N VAL A 186 -34.13 -9.74 21.49
CA VAL A 186 -35.25 -8.80 21.71
C VAL A 186 -36.44 -9.09 20.81
N THR A 187 -36.18 -9.45 19.55
CA THR A 187 -37.21 -9.73 18.53
C THR A 187 -37.69 -11.18 18.48
N ASN A 188 -37.16 -12.04 19.35
CA ASN A 188 -37.43 -13.49 19.37
C ASN A 188 -37.12 -14.19 18.04
N LYS A 189 -36.10 -13.73 17.30
CA LYS A 189 -35.61 -14.39 16.10
C LYS A 189 -34.85 -15.66 16.51
N GLU A 190 -35.07 -16.77 15.81
CA GLU A 190 -34.47 -18.07 16.15
C GLU A 190 -33.23 -18.41 15.32
N VAL A 191 -32.99 -17.71 14.21
CA VAL A 191 -31.84 -17.96 13.32
C VAL A 191 -31.20 -16.65 12.86
N ILE A 192 -29.86 -16.58 12.90
CA ILE A 192 -29.07 -15.54 12.22
C ILE A 192 -28.19 -16.23 11.19
N ASN A 193 -28.36 -15.84 9.93
CA ASN A 193 -27.40 -16.15 8.88
C ASN A 193 -26.36 -15.01 8.84
N LEU A 194 -25.11 -15.33 9.19
CA LEU A 194 -24.06 -14.32 9.37
C LEU A 194 -23.71 -13.59 8.06
N GLU A 195 -23.90 -14.25 6.91
CA GLU A 195 -23.70 -13.64 5.59
C GLU A 195 -24.74 -12.56 5.34
N GLN A 196 -26.03 -12.92 5.46
CA GLN A 196 -27.15 -12.02 5.20
C GLN A 196 -27.19 -10.85 6.19
N SER A 197 -26.68 -11.06 7.41
CA SER A 197 -26.57 -10.03 8.45
C SER A 197 -25.29 -9.18 8.35
N ASN A 198 -24.45 -9.34 7.32
CA ASN A 198 -23.19 -8.59 7.15
C ASN A 198 -22.26 -8.67 8.37
N CYS A 199 -22.16 -9.85 8.97
CA CYS A 199 -21.33 -10.08 10.15
C CYS A 199 -19.86 -10.36 9.82
N TYR A 200 -19.44 -10.36 8.55
CA TYR A 200 -18.08 -10.71 8.15
C TYR A 200 -17.26 -9.49 7.76
N GLU A 201 -15.95 -9.55 8.03
CA GLU A 201 -14.97 -8.73 7.33
C GLU A 201 -14.80 -9.31 5.92
N ASN A 202 -15.15 -8.53 4.90
CA ASN A 202 -15.08 -8.93 3.49
C ASN A 202 -13.89 -8.25 2.79
N PRO A 203 -13.36 -8.83 1.71
CA PRO A 203 -12.36 -8.15 0.89
C PRO A 203 -12.94 -6.86 0.31
N LYS A 204 -12.15 -5.79 0.34
CA LYS A 204 -12.49 -4.48 -0.25
C LYS A 204 -12.60 -4.58 -1.77
N TYR A 205 -11.71 -5.37 -2.39
CA TYR A 205 -11.64 -5.54 -3.84
C TYR A 205 -11.83 -7.00 -4.24
N THR A 206 -12.78 -7.21 -5.13
CA THR A 206 -13.13 -8.51 -5.71
C THR A 206 -12.67 -8.58 -7.16
N SER A 207 -12.65 -9.77 -7.74
CA SER A 207 -12.40 -10.02 -9.15
C SER A 207 -13.37 -9.28 -10.09
N LYS A 208 -14.53 -8.88 -9.56
CA LYS A 208 -15.56 -8.10 -10.27
C LYS A 208 -15.48 -6.60 -9.98
N SER A 209 -14.63 -6.18 -9.05
CA SER A 209 -14.46 -4.75 -8.73
C SER A 209 -13.89 -4.02 -9.94
N LYS A 210 -14.46 -2.84 -10.23
CA LYS A 210 -14.04 -2.00 -11.35
C LYS A 210 -12.56 -1.65 -11.27
N GLU A 211 -12.07 -1.37 -10.06
CA GLU A 211 -10.68 -1.04 -9.76
C GLU A 211 -9.72 -2.17 -10.15
N VAL A 212 -10.09 -3.44 -9.92
CA VAL A 212 -9.27 -4.60 -10.26
C VAL A 212 -9.18 -4.77 -11.78
N ILE A 213 -10.30 -4.60 -12.48
CA ILE A 213 -10.36 -4.68 -13.94
C ILE A 213 -9.56 -3.54 -14.59
N GLU A 214 -9.72 -2.31 -14.09
CA GLU A 214 -8.98 -1.14 -14.58
C GLU A 214 -7.47 -1.25 -14.31
N ALA A 215 -7.08 -1.77 -13.14
CA ALA A 215 -5.69 -2.01 -12.81
C ALA A 215 -5.05 -3.03 -13.74
N LYS A 216 -5.74 -4.15 -14.01
CA LYS A 216 -5.30 -5.16 -14.98
C LYS A 216 -5.05 -4.52 -16.34
N ASN A 217 -6.05 -3.81 -16.89
CA ASN A 217 -5.96 -3.18 -18.21
C ASN A 217 -4.80 -2.18 -18.30
N THR A 218 -4.60 -1.38 -17.24
CA THR A 218 -3.52 -0.39 -17.18
C THR A 218 -2.15 -1.05 -17.08
N MET A 219 -1.99 -2.07 -16.24
CA MET A 219 -0.73 -2.81 -16.12
C MET A 219 -0.40 -3.56 -17.41
N ASP A 220 -1.39 -4.14 -18.09
CA ASP A 220 -1.21 -4.77 -19.39
C ASP A 220 -0.77 -3.77 -20.46
N LYS A 221 -1.32 -2.55 -20.46
CA LYS A 221 -0.83 -1.45 -21.31
C LYS A 221 0.66 -1.17 -21.02
N TYR A 222 1.06 -1.12 -19.76
CA TYR A 222 2.47 -0.90 -19.40
C TYR A 222 3.38 -2.02 -19.90
N LEU A 223 2.91 -3.27 -19.89
CA LEU A 223 3.65 -4.43 -20.42
C LEU A 223 3.84 -4.38 -21.95
N GLN A 224 3.07 -3.59 -22.68
CA GLN A 224 3.28 -3.37 -24.12
C GLN A 224 4.54 -2.54 -24.42
N ALA A 225 5.09 -1.84 -23.43
CA ALA A 225 6.29 -1.05 -23.64
C ALA A 225 7.51 -1.95 -23.94
N VAL A 226 8.27 -1.55 -24.96
CA VAL A 226 9.54 -2.18 -25.34
C VAL A 226 10.56 -1.08 -25.60
N ILE A 227 11.53 -0.94 -24.71
CA ILE A 227 12.59 0.05 -24.81
C ILE A 227 13.88 -0.69 -25.12
N THR A 228 14.43 -0.47 -26.32
CA THR A 228 15.75 -0.97 -26.70
C THR A 228 16.76 0.16 -26.56
N TYR A 229 17.68 0.01 -25.61
CA TYR A 229 18.80 0.91 -25.44
C TYR A 229 19.94 0.54 -26.39
N ASP A 230 20.50 1.56 -27.05
CA ASP A 230 21.85 1.52 -27.62
C ASP A 230 22.78 2.25 -26.65
N ILE A 231 23.64 1.50 -25.97
CA ILE A 231 24.62 2.01 -25.02
C ILE A 231 26.01 1.72 -25.56
N ARG A 232 26.55 2.71 -26.28
CA ARG A 232 27.89 2.62 -26.90
C ARG A 232 28.02 1.39 -27.81
N GLY A 233 26.98 1.08 -28.59
CA GLY A 233 26.93 -0.09 -29.49
C GLY A 233 26.39 -1.37 -28.86
N ASN A 234 26.24 -1.42 -27.53
CA ASN A 234 25.61 -2.55 -26.84
C ASN A 234 24.10 -2.38 -26.78
N LYS A 235 23.37 -3.49 -26.93
CA LYS A 235 21.90 -3.49 -26.89
C LYS A 235 21.38 -4.01 -25.56
N GLU A 236 20.54 -3.21 -24.91
CA GLU A 236 19.84 -3.58 -23.67
C GLU A 236 18.33 -3.44 -23.85
N VAL A 237 17.59 -4.53 -23.71
CA VAL A 237 16.14 -4.54 -23.96
C VAL A 237 15.37 -4.54 -22.64
N VAL A 238 14.43 -3.61 -22.51
CA VAL A 238 13.41 -3.58 -21.45
C VAL A 238 12.07 -3.95 -22.07
N ASN A 239 11.49 -5.05 -21.62
CA ASN A 239 10.23 -5.60 -22.12
C ASN A 239 9.34 -6.07 -20.95
N ALA A 240 8.17 -6.66 -21.24
CA ALA A 240 7.22 -7.19 -20.26
C ALA A 240 7.89 -8.03 -19.14
N SER A 241 8.85 -8.89 -19.47
CA SER A 241 9.55 -9.72 -18.48
C SER A 241 10.32 -8.90 -17.46
N LYS A 242 10.96 -7.79 -17.85
CA LYS A 242 11.61 -6.87 -16.90
C LYS A 242 10.58 -5.96 -16.20
N ILE A 243 9.64 -5.41 -16.98
CA ILE A 243 8.64 -4.43 -16.51
C ILE A 243 7.75 -5.02 -15.43
N ASN A 244 7.30 -6.27 -15.53
CA ASN A 244 6.40 -6.88 -14.54
C ASN A 244 6.99 -6.83 -13.11
N ASN A 245 8.32 -6.89 -12.97
CA ASN A 245 9.00 -6.83 -11.68
C ASN A 245 8.88 -5.46 -10.99
N TRP A 246 8.54 -4.42 -11.77
CA TRP A 246 8.43 -3.03 -11.33
C TRP A 246 6.97 -2.58 -11.15
N LEU A 247 5.98 -3.31 -11.67
CA LEU A 247 4.58 -2.90 -11.55
C LEU A 247 3.98 -3.31 -10.21
N ARG A 248 3.24 -2.40 -9.58
CA ARG A 248 2.58 -2.60 -8.27
C ARG A 248 1.21 -1.93 -8.28
N THR A 249 0.39 -2.26 -7.29
CA THR A 249 -0.85 -1.54 -6.95
C THR A 249 -0.73 -0.96 -5.55
N ASP A 250 -1.30 0.23 -5.34
CA ASP A 250 -1.41 0.82 -3.99
C ASP A 250 -2.59 0.22 -3.19
N GLU A 251 -2.84 0.76 -1.99
CA GLU A 251 -3.96 0.37 -1.12
C GLU A 251 -5.35 0.58 -1.72
N ASN A 252 -5.44 1.42 -2.76
CA ASN A 252 -6.66 1.70 -3.52
C ASN A 252 -6.72 0.93 -4.84
N PHE A 253 -5.84 -0.08 -4.99
CA PHE A 253 -5.69 -0.89 -6.19
C PHE A 253 -5.24 -0.10 -7.43
N LYS A 254 -4.73 1.12 -7.26
CA LYS A 254 -4.25 1.93 -8.39
C LYS A 254 -2.86 1.47 -8.82
N PRO A 255 -2.66 1.15 -10.11
CA PRO A 255 -1.38 0.65 -10.59
C PRO A 255 -0.34 1.77 -10.74
N TYR A 256 0.91 1.47 -10.40
CA TYR A 256 2.05 2.35 -10.58
C TYR A 256 3.33 1.56 -10.93
N VAL A 257 4.32 2.27 -11.46
CA VAL A 257 5.67 1.75 -11.69
C VAL A 257 6.54 2.11 -10.48
N ASP A 258 7.11 1.11 -9.82
CA ASP A 258 8.04 1.27 -8.71
C ASP A 258 9.33 1.95 -9.19
N LYS A 259 9.42 3.27 -8.95
CA LYS A 259 10.52 4.12 -9.42
C LYS A 259 11.87 3.68 -8.84
N GLU A 260 11.91 3.11 -7.64
CA GLU A 260 13.17 2.65 -7.03
C GLU A 260 13.73 1.43 -7.75
N LYS A 261 12.86 0.49 -8.17
CA LYS A 261 13.31 -0.65 -8.97
C LYS A 261 13.78 -0.27 -10.36
N VAL A 262 13.13 0.70 -10.99
CA VAL A 262 13.59 1.27 -12.26
C VAL A 262 14.93 1.98 -12.06
N ARG A 263 15.08 2.77 -10.98
CA ARG A 263 16.33 3.43 -10.59
C ARG A 263 17.47 2.42 -10.45
N ALA A 264 17.24 1.31 -9.76
CA ALA A 264 18.22 0.25 -9.58
C ALA A 264 18.67 -0.39 -10.91
N TYR A 265 17.74 -0.57 -11.86
CA TYR A 265 18.09 -1.03 -13.21
C TYR A 265 18.98 -0.02 -13.95
N ILE A 266 18.64 1.26 -13.92
CA ILE A 266 19.46 2.31 -14.54
C ILE A 266 20.83 2.44 -13.85
N ASP A 267 20.90 2.26 -12.53
CA ASP A 267 22.16 2.26 -11.80
C ASP A 267 23.05 1.08 -12.21
N ASN A 268 22.47 -0.10 -12.46
CA ASN A 268 23.21 -1.25 -13.00
C ASN A 268 23.73 -0.99 -14.42
N LEU A 269 22.92 -0.36 -15.30
CA LEU A 269 23.40 0.08 -16.61
C LEU A 269 24.57 1.06 -16.48
N ALA A 270 24.45 2.03 -15.58
CA ALA A 270 25.52 3.01 -15.34
C ALA A 270 26.77 2.34 -14.78
N TYR A 271 26.65 1.40 -13.85
CA TYR A 271 27.79 0.63 -13.34
C TYR A 271 28.50 -0.17 -14.44
N THR A 272 27.72 -0.77 -15.34
CA THR A 272 28.24 -1.62 -16.41
C THR A 272 28.89 -0.83 -17.55
N TYR A 273 28.29 0.31 -17.92
CA TYR A 273 28.62 0.98 -19.18
C TYR A 273 29.30 2.35 -19.03
N ASN A 274 29.28 2.98 -17.85
CA ASN A 274 30.01 4.21 -17.64
C ASN A 274 31.52 3.97 -17.76
N THR A 275 32.24 4.96 -18.29
CA THR A 275 33.71 4.92 -18.39
C THR A 275 34.41 5.97 -17.52
N VAL A 276 33.65 6.83 -16.83
CA VAL A 276 34.24 7.72 -15.83
C VAL A 276 34.89 6.88 -14.71
N GLY A 277 36.16 7.17 -14.43
CA GLY A 277 36.93 6.53 -13.36
C GLY A 277 37.45 5.11 -13.63
N ILE A 278 37.17 4.52 -14.80
CA ILE A 278 37.65 3.17 -15.12
C ILE A 278 39.17 3.14 -15.32
N THR A 279 39.76 1.95 -15.24
CA THR A 279 41.13 1.71 -15.67
C THR A 279 41.19 1.54 -17.19
N ARG A 280 42.15 2.21 -17.83
CA ARG A 280 42.40 2.16 -19.28
C ARG A 280 43.81 1.68 -19.56
N ASP A 281 43.95 0.87 -20.60
CA ASP A 281 45.25 0.60 -21.22
C ASP A 281 45.67 1.82 -22.05
N PHE A 282 46.92 2.25 -21.90
CA PHE A 282 47.45 3.43 -22.58
C PHE A 282 48.89 3.17 -23.04
N VAL A 283 49.24 3.67 -24.23
CA VAL A 283 50.59 3.60 -24.79
C VAL A 283 51.22 4.98 -24.65
N THR A 284 52.28 5.07 -23.85
CA THR A 284 52.96 6.34 -23.57
C THR A 284 53.75 6.85 -24.76
N ALA A 285 54.17 8.11 -24.72
CA ALA A 285 55.07 8.71 -25.71
C ALA A 285 56.37 7.91 -25.92
N SER A 286 56.84 7.18 -24.89
CA SER A 286 57.99 6.28 -24.97
C SER A 286 57.69 4.88 -25.53
N GLY A 287 56.44 4.59 -25.90
CA GLY A 287 55.98 3.29 -26.39
C GLY A 287 55.72 2.26 -25.29
N ALA A 288 55.70 2.67 -24.02
CA ALA A 288 55.43 1.76 -22.91
C ALA A 288 53.91 1.54 -22.77
N HIS A 289 53.51 0.29 -22.53
CA HIS A 289 52.13 -0.05 -22.23
C HIS A 289 51.87 0.05 -20.73
N ILE A 290 50.97 0.94 -20.33
CA ILE A 290 50.63 1.18 -18.93
C ILE A 290 49.11 1.08 -18.71
N LYS A 291 48.72 1.04 -17.43
CA LYS A 291 47.33 1.14 -17.01
C LYS A 291 47.12 2.41 -16.20
N VAL A 292 46.19 3.25 -16.63
CA VAL A 292 45.83 4.50 -15.93
C VAL A 292 44.42 4.37 -15.39
N SER A 293 44.24 4.61 -14.09
CA SER A 293 42.96 4.42 -13.41
C SER A 293 42.45 5.72 -12.79
N GLY A 294 41.13 5.88 -12.73
CA GLY A 294 40.50 7.05 -12.13
C GLY A 294 40.36 8.23 -13.09
N GLY A 295 40.12 9.41 -12.53
CA GLY A 295 39.87 10.65 -13.26
C GLY A 295 38.42 10.83 -13.72
N SER A 296 38.13 12.03 -14.26
CA SER A 296 36.79 12.51 -14.60
C SER A 296 36.36 12.21 -16.03
N TYR A 297 37.23 11.67 -16.87
CA TYR A 297 36.96 11.46 -18.29
C TYR A 297 36.12 10.21 -18.55
N GLY A 298 35.13 10.33 -19.44
CA GLY A 298 34.36 9.19 -19.94
C GLY A 298 32.86 9.44 -20.05
N TRP A 299 32.14 8.39 -20.44
CA TRP A 299 30.68 8.35 -20.50
C TRP A 299 30.08 8.19 -19.11
N ALA A 300 29.06 8.99 -18.81
CA ALA A 300 28.29 8.88 -17.57
C ALA A 300 26.79 9.00 -17.84
N ILE A 301 26.04 7.93 -17.61
CA ILE A 301 24.58 7.93 -17.71
C ILE A 301 23.99 8.88 -16.65
N ASN A 302 23.07 9.75 -17.05
CA ASN A 302 22.26 10.56 -16.15
C ASN A 302 21.19 9.69 -15.51
N ARG A 303 21.57 9.08 -14.38
CA ARG A 303 20.77 8.05 -13.74
C ARG A 303 19.38 8.55 -13.29
N SER A 304 19.32 9.77 -12.75
CA SER A 304 18.05 10.39 -12.31
C SER A 304 17.12 10.66 -13.50
N LYS A 305 17.63 11.40 -14.51
CA LYS A 305 16.83 11.75 -15.69
C LYS A 305 16.39 10.53 -16.46
N GLU A 306 17.26 9.53 -16.60
CA GLU A 306 16.94 8.35 -17.37
C GLU A 306 15.95 7.42 -16.65
N THR A 307 15.96 7.40 -15.31
CA THR A 307 14.91 6.72 -14.53
C THR A 307 13.54 7.32 -14.84
N GLU A 308 13.42 8.65 -14.88
CA GLU A 308 12.16 9.33 -15.20
C GLU A 308 11.70 9.05 -16.62
N ASN A 309 12.62 9.14 -17.60
CA ASN A 309 12.32 8.84 -18.98
C ASN A 309 11.83 7.40 -19.16
N LEU A 310 12.44 6.43 -18.46
CA LEU A 310 12.06 5.02 -18.55
C LEU A 310 10.69 4.77 -17.92
N VAL A 311 10.41 5.34 -16.73
CA VAL A 311 9.08 5.28 -16.12
C VAL A 311 8.03 5.86 -17.07
N GLN A 312 8.29 7.01 -17.68
CA GLN A 312 7.36 7.64 -18.63
C GLN A 312 7.13 6.76 -19.86
N ALA A 313 8.18 6.19 -20.46
CA ALA A 313 8.05 5.31 -21.62
C ALA A 313 7.21 4.06 -21.31
N ILE A 314 7.36 3.50 -20.10
CA ILE A 314 6.58 2.36 -19.63
C ILE A 314 5.11 2.74 -19.46
N THR A 315 4.82 3.86 -18.78
CA THR A 315 3.42 4.27 -18.52
C THR A 315 2.66 4.66 -19.79
N GLU A 316 3.38 5.14 -20.80
CA GLU A 316 2.82 5.45 -22.12
C GLU A 316 2.66 4.20 -23.00
N GLY A 317 3.25 3.05 -22.65
CA GLY A 317 3.20 1.82 -23.46
C GLY A 317 4.07 1.92 -24.73
N LYS A 318 5.16 2.70 -24.70
CA LYS A 318 5.95 3.01 -25.89
C LYS A 318 6.85 1.85 -26.33
N THR A 319 6.93 1.66 -27.64
CA THR A 319 7.98 0.86 -28.29
C THR A 319 8.99 1.79 -28.96
N ILE A 320 10.21 1.87 -28.42
CA ILE A 320 11.23 2.83 -28.87
C ILE A 320 12.65 2.24 -28.84
N ASN A 321 13.48 2.72 -29.76
CA ASN A 321 14.93 2.57 -29.71
C ASN A 321 15.54 3.90 -29.29
N LYS A 322 16.42 3.91 -28.29
CA LYS A 322 17.01 5.16 -27.79
C LYS A 322 18.41 4.95 -27.21
N LYS A 323 19.17 6.04 -27.10
CA LYS A 323 20.31 6.12 -26.19
C LYS A 323 19.82 6.58 -24.81
N PRO A 324 20.46 6.17 -23.71
CA PRO A 324 20.13 6.73 -22.40
C PRO A 324 20.51 8.21 -22.35
N SER A 325 19.93 8.94 -21.41
CA SER A 325 20.37 10.29 -21.10
C SER A 325 21.75 10.23 -20.44
N TYR A 326 22.65 11.13 -20.81
CA TYR A 326 24.01 11.21 -20.26
C TYR A 326 24.21 12.55 -19.54
N THR A 327 24.99 12.54 -18.46
CA THR A 327 25.56 13.79 -17.88
C THR A 327 26.85 14.17 -18.59
N GLN A 328 27.55 13.19 -19.15
CA GLN A 328 28.78 13.38 -19.90
C GLN A 328 28.91 12.32 -20.99
N THR A 329 29.42 12.73 -22.15
CA THR A 329 29.72 11.87 -23.30
C THR A 329 31.12 12.19 -23.82
N THR A 330 31.69 11.29 -24.61
CA THR A 330 32.92 11.53 -25.37
C THR A 330 32.61 11.37 -26.87
N PRO A 331 33.45 11.88 -27.79
CA PRO A 331 33.24 11.65 -29.22
C PRO A 331 33.48 10.18 -29.63
N TYR A 332 34.06 9.36 -28.73
CA TYR A 332 34.46 7.99 -29.01
C TYR A 332 33.59 6.99 -28.22
N THR A 333 32.98 6.02 -28.91
CA THR A 333 32.10 5.02 -28.29
C THR A 333 32.74 3.65 -28.12
N GLY A 334 33.92 3.42 -28.72
CA GLY A 334 34.65 2.15 -28.69
C GLY A 334 35.30 1.82 -27.33
N SER A 335 36.10 0.76 -27.32
CA SER A 335 36.93 0.37 -26.16
C SER A 335 38.00 1.40 -25.84
N ASP A 336 38.55 2.04 -26.87
CA ASP A 336 39.32 3.27 -26.74
C ASP A 336 38.35 4.46 -26.82
N ASP A 337 38.10 5.09 -25.66
CA ASP A 337 37.30 6.29 -25.55
C ASP A 337 38.14 7.58 -25.45
N ILE A 338 39.48 7.49 -25.44
CA ILE A 338 40.42 8.64 -25.42
C ILE A 338 40.64 9.17 -26.83
N GLY A 339 40.87 8.27 -27.79
CA GLY A 339 41.17 8.60 -29.18
C GLY A 339 42.57 9.21 -29.39
N ASN A 340 42.73 10.01 -30.45
CA ASN A 340 44.05 10.46 -30.93
C ASN A 340 44.36 11.95 -30.67
N THR A 341 43.55 12.62 -29.88
CA THR A 341 43.75 14.02 -29.48
C THR A 341 43.64 14.09 -27.97
N TYR A 342 44.76 14.26 -27.29
CA TYR A 342 44.86 14.20 -25.83
C TYR A 342 46.16 14.85 -25.35
N VAL A 343 46.21 15.20 -24.07
CA VAL A 343 47.46 15.58 -23.40
C VAL A 343 47.95 14.41 -22.56
N GLU A 344 49.20 14.02 -22.73
CA GLU A 344 49.90 13.07 -21.89
C GLU A 344 50.83 13.82 -20.93
N ILE A 345 50.77 13.48 -19.64
CA ILE A 345 51.60 14.05 -18.59
C ILE A 345 52.27 12.88 -17.86
N ASP A 346 53.58 12.75 -18.10
CA ASP A 346 54.42 11.79 -17.40
C ASP A 346 54.96 12.45 -16.13
N LEU A 347 54.38 12.10 -14.99
CA LEU A 347 54.69 12.64 -13.67
C LEU A 347 56.08 12.20 -13.19
N THR A 348 56.64 11.12 -13.73
CA THR A 348 57.98 10.65 -13.36
C THR A 348 59.05 11.37 -14.17
N LYS A 349 58.84 11.51 -15.49
CA LYS A 349 59.75 12.26 -16.38
C LYS A 349 59.60 13.76 -16.25
N GLN A 350 58.54 14.25 -15.63
CA GLN A 350 58.20 15.67 -15.56
C GLN A 350 58.11 16.32 -16.94
N HIS A 351 57.40 15.64 -17.84
CA HIS A 351 57.28 16.05 -19.24
C HIS A 351 55.83 15.90 -19.73
N LEU A 352 55.42 16.80 -20.62
CA LEU A 352 54.08 16.84 -21.18
C LEU A 352 54.15 16.76 -22.70
N TRP A 353 53.24 15.99 -23.31
CA TRP A 353 53.00 15.96 -24.75
C TRP A 353 51.55 16.29 -25.04
N PHE A 354 51.30 17.19 -26.00
CA PHE A 354 49.99 17.42 -26.55
C PHE A 354 49.90 16.78 -27.94
N TYR A 355 49.06 15.76 -28.06
CA TYR A 355 48.72 15.10 -29.31
C TYR A 355 47.45 15.71 -29.91
N LYS A 356 47.49 16.02 -31.20
CA LYS A 356 46.32 16.39 -32.00
C LYS A 356 46.30 15.58 -33.29
N ASN A 357 45.21 14.85 -33.50
CA ASN A 357 45.04 13.94 -34.63
C ASN A 357 46.20 12.94 -34.78
N GLY A 358 46.72 12.43 -33.66
CA GLY A 358 47.81 11.46 -33.61
C GLY A 358 49.22 12.02 -33.78
N SER A 359 49.37 13.34 -33.96
CA SER A 359 50.68 14.01 -34.05
C SER A 359 50.96 14.86 -32.82
N VAL A 360 52.19 14.85 -32.32
CA VAL A 360 52.62 15.78 -31.26
C VAL A 360 52.67 17.19 -31.85
N ILE A 361 51.93 18.11 -31.25
CA ILE A 361 51.89 19.53 -31.67
C ILE A 361 52.56 20.47 -30.68
N ALA A 362 52.78 20.01 -29.44
CA ALA A 362 53.56 20.69 -28.43
C ALA A 362 54.07 19.67 -27.41
N ASP A 363 55.30 19.86 -26.95
CA ASP A 363 55.88 19.09 -25.85
C ASP A 363 56.88 19.93 -25.07
N GLY A 364 57.19 19.51 -23.85
CA GLY A 364 58.21 20.16 -23.05
C GLY A 364 58.21 19.73 -21.60
N ASP A 365 59.33 20.03 -20.94
CA ASP A 365 59.49 19.79 -19.51
C ASP A 365 58.55 20.69 -18.70
N ILE A 366 57.96 20.11 -17.66
CA ILE A 366 56.98 20.76 -16.78
C ILE A 366 57.38 20.59 -15.32
N VAL A 367 56.66 21.23 -14.39
CA VAL A 367 56.80 20.98 -12.96
C VAL A 367 55.42 20.71 -12.34
N THR A 368 55.20 19.47 -11.90
CA THR A 368 53.95 19.03 -11.27
C THR A 368 53.89 19.37 -9.79
N GLY A 369 52.84 18.87 -9.13
CA GLY A 369 52.60 18.98 -7.70
C GLY A 369 53.77 18.55 -6.80
N ASN A 370 53.93 19.26 -5.68
CA ASN A 370 55.03 19.06 -4.73
C ASN A 370 54.83 17.78 -3.90
N VAL A 371 55.73 16.82 -4.02
CA VAL A 371 55.62 15.54 -3.29
C VAL A 371 55.89 15.71 -1.79
N SER A 372 56.93 16.45 -1.40
CA SER A 372 57.30 16.59 0.01
C SER A 372 56.28 17.40 0.83
N LEU A 373 55.51 18.26 0.16
CA LEU A 373 54.40 18.99 0.76
C LEU A 373 53.04 18.29 0.61
N ASN A 374 53.01 17.05 0.14
CA ASN A 374 51.79 16.27 -0.09
C ASN A 374 50.79 16.94 -1.05
N TYR A 375 51.31 17.66 -2.04
CA TYR A 375 50.55 18.28 -3.14
C TYR A 375 50.75 17.55 -4.47
N SER A 376 51.09 16.26 -4.43
CA SER A 376 51.31 15.45 -5.64
C SER A 376 50.13 15.55 -6.60
N THR A 377 50.40 15.78 -7.88
CA THR A 377 49.37 15.72 -8.93
C THR A 377 48.82 14.29 -8.99
N PRO A 378 47.50 14.09 -8.87
CA PRO A 378 46.91 12.75 -8.93
C PRO A 378 47.00 12.13 -10.33
N GLU A 379 47.26 10.83 -10.40
CA GLU A 379 47.15 10.02 -11.62
C GLU A 379 45.68 9.86 -12.03
N GLY A 380 45.43 9.72 -13.33
CA GLY A 380 44.08 9.50 -13.85
C GLY A 380 43.88 10.02 -15.26
N VAL A 381 42.72 9.70 -15.83
CA VAL A 381 42.28 10.24 -17.11
C VAL A 381 41.20 11.28 -16.86
N TYR A 382 41.56 12.53 -17.06
CA TYR A 382 40.71 13.69 -16.80
C TYR A 382 40.20 14.31 -18.09
N LYS A 383 39.18 15.14 -17.97
CA LYS A 383 38.64 15.93 -19.07
C LYS A 383 39.01 17.38 -18.83
N LEU A 384 39.55 18.08 -19.83
CA LEU A 384 39.68 19.52 -19.76
C LEU A 384 38.28 20.15 -19.55
N GLU A 385 38.10 20.92 -18.50
CA GLU A 385 36.79 21.48 -18.16
C GLU A 385 36.49 22.75 -18.98
N TYR A 386 37.44 23.68 -19.02
CA TYR A 386 37.36 24.91 -19.81
C TYR A 386 38.76 25.48 -20.03
N LYS A 387 38.85 26.65 -20.68
CA LYS A 387 40.08 27.44 -20.76
C LYS A 387 39.78 28.91 -20.48
N GLU A 388 40.67 29.58 -19.76
CA GLU A 388 40.51 30.97 -19.33
C GLU A 388 41.81 31.74 -19.47
N LYS A 389 41.74 32.97 -19.99
CA LYS A 389 42.89 33.84 -20.19
C LYS A 389 43.01 34.85 -19.05
N ASN A 390 44.23 35.19 -18.64
CA ASN A 390 44.52 36.19 -17.61
C ASN A 390 43.79 35.92 -16.28
N SER A 391 43.96 34.72 -15.74
CA SER A 391 43.32 34.29 -14.50
C SER A 391 44.24 34.52 -13.30
N VAL A 392 43.67 34.61 -12.10
CA VAL A 392 44.43 34.66 -10.84
C VAL A 392 44.06 33.43 -10.02
N LEU A 393 44.96 32.45 -10.00
CA LEU A 393 44.77 31.21 -9.24
C LEU A 393 44.99 31.50 -7.76
N ARG A 394 44.03 31.12 -6.91
CA ARG A 394 44.07 31.37 -5.46
C ARG A 394 43.99 30.08 -4.68
N GLY A 395 44.90 29.93 -3.72
CA GLY A 395 44.82 28.92 -2.67
C GLY A 395 44.77 29.58 -1.30
N GLU A 396 44.83 28.78 -0.23
CA GLU A 396 44.70 29.26 1.16
C GLU A 396 45.71 30.39 1.50
N ASN A 397 46.93 30.31 0.97
CA ASN A 397 48.02 31.25 1.27
C ASN A 397 48.73 31.80 0.01
N TYR A 398 48.14 31.70 -1.18
CA TYR A 398 48.78 32.21 -2.41
C TYR A 398 47.79 32.79 -3.42
N ALA A 399 48.31 33.70 -4.25
CA ALA A 399 47.67 34.17 -5.48
C ALA A 399 48.71 34.19 -6.61
N ALA A 400 48.44 33.51 -7.71
CA ALA A 400 49.33 33.42 -8.85
C ALA A 400 48.60 33.93 -10.11
N PRO A 401 48.95 35.12 -10.65
CA PRO A 401 48.45 35.55 -11.95
C PRO A 401 49.06 34.66 -13.04
N VAL A 402 48.23 34.17 -13.95
CA VAL A 402 48.60 33.31 -15.07
C VAL A 402 47.91 33.80 -16.34
N ASP A 403 48.61 33.77 -17.46
CA ASP A 403 48.06 34.19 -18.74
C ASP A 403 47.13 33.13 -19.34
N PHE A 404 47.40 31.84 -19.08
CA PHE A 404 46.70 30.71 -19.67
C PHE A 404 46.30 29.68 -18.60
N TRP A 405 45.01 29.57 -18.29
CA TRP A 405 44.48 28.61 -17.34
C TRP A 405 43.66 27.50 -18.02
N MET A 406 44.00 26.24 -17.73
CA MET A 406 43.39 25.04 -18.33
C MET A 406 43.10 23.97 -17.26
N PRO A 407 42.01 24.11 -16.48
CA PRO A 407 41.64 23.18 -15.41
C PRO A 407 41.12 21.84 -15.91
N PHE A 408 41.51 20.77 -15.22
CA PHE A 408 41.04 19.40 -15.52
C PHE A 408 40.68 18.56 -14.29
N ASN A 409 41.03 18.99 -13.06
CA ASN A 409 40.73 18.21 -11.85
C ASN A 409 40.54 19.08 -10.60
N GLY A 410 39.31 19.56 -10.34
CA GLY A 410 38.92 20.09 -9.03
C GLY A 410 39.79 21.24 -8.47
N GLY A 411 40.35 22.08 -9.34
CA GLY A 411 41.31 23.15 -8.97
C GLY A 411 42.73 22.91 -9.45
N ILE A 412 43.04 21.70 -9.93
CA ILE A 412 44.28 21.37 -10.64
C ILE A 412 44.07 21.61 -12.15
N GLY A 413 45.07 22.23 -12.77
CA GLY A 413 45.10 22.51 -14.20
C GLY A 413 46.51 22.77 -14.73
N MET A 414 46.60 22.92 -16.05
CA MET A 414 47.81 23.37 -16.71
C MET A 414 47.80 24.90 -16.79
N HIS A 415 48.95 25.53 -16.53
CA HIS A 415 49.13 26.96 -16.73
C HIS A 415 50.58 27.36 -16.94
N ASP A 416 50.80 28.56 -17.47
CA ASP A 416 52.11 29.18 -17.52
C ASP A 416 52.64 29.47 -16.11
N ALA A 417 53.95 29.29 -15.93
CA ALA A 417 54.65 29.61 -14.70
C ALA A 417 55.82 30.56 -14.99
N SER A 418 55.51 31.81 -15.32
CA SER A 418 56.49 32.85 -15.66
C SER A 418 57.53 33.14 -14.56
N TRP A 419 57.23 32.76 -13.32
CA TRP A 419 58.16 32.86 -12.19
C TRP A 419 59.24 31.77 -12.14
N ARG A 420 59.11 30.69 -12.93
CA ARG A 420 60.08 29.59 -12.96
C ARG A 420 61.10 29.79 -14.07
N LYS A 421 62.37 29.51 -13.72
CA LYS A 421 63.50 29.54 -14.67
C LYS A 421 63.85 28.16 -15.23
N GLU A 422 63.52 27.10 -14.49
CA GLU A 422 63.84 25.71 -14.83
C GLU A 422 62.60 24.84 -14.68
N PHE A 423 62.51 23.82 -15.54
CA PHE A 423 61.42 22.85 -15.60
C PHE A 423 62.01 21.44 -15.74
N GLY A 424 61.25 20.40 -15.38
CA GLY A 424 61.67 19.01 -15.49
C GLY A 424 62.46 18.47 -14.30
N GLY A 425 63.06 17.30 -14.51
CA GLY A 425 63.93 16.63 -13.53
C GLY A 425 63.21 16.30 -12.22
N THR A 426 63.88 16.54 -11.08
CA THR A 426 63.36 16.21 -9.74
C THR A 426 62.76 17.40 -9.01
N ILE A 427 62.54 18.54 -9.68
CA ILE A 427 62.06 19.78 -9.05
C ILE A 427 60.74 19.56 -8.31
N TYR A 428 59.83 18.75 -8.87
CA TYR A 428 58.54 18.43 -8.25
C TYR A 428 58.64 17.77 -6.87
N GLN A 429 59.78 17.18 -6.50
CA GLN A 429 59.94 16.53 -5.20
C GLN A 429 59.92 17.52 -4.04
N ASN A 430 60.51 18.71 -4.23
CA ASN A 430 60.69 19.71 -3.16
C ASN A 430 60.28 21.14 -3.55
N GLY A 431 60.25 21.45 -4.84
CA GLY A 431 59.89 22.75 -5.40
C GLY A 431 58.72 22.68 -6.36
N GLY A 432 57.84 21.68 -6.22
CA GLY A 432 56.65 21.49 -7.06
C GLY A 432 55.54 22.53 -6.84
N SER A 433 54.44 22.39 -7.57
CA SER A 433 53.23 23.22 -7.43
C SER A 433 52.32 22.74 -6.28
N HIS A 434 51.16 23.37 -6.12
CA HIS A 434 50.06 22.88 -5.26
C HIS A 434 49.16 21.82 -5.97
N GLY A 435 49.70 21.12 -6.97
CA GLY A 435 49.01 20.08 -7.75
C GLY A 435 48.92 20.40 -9.25
N CYS A 436 48.93 21.67 -9.62
CA CYS A 436 48.92 22.15 -11.01
C CYS A 436 50.14 21.72 -11.82
N ILE A 437 50.03 21.83 -13.14
CA ILE A 437 51.10 21.54 -14.09
C ILE A 437 51.68 22.88 -14.53
N ASN A 438 52.80 23.26 -13.93
CA ASN A 438 53.52 24.47 -14.29
C ASN A 438 54.23 24.25 -15.62
N CYS A 439 53.85 25.02 -16.63
CA CYS A 439 54.40 24.94 -17.97
C CYS A 439 55.27 26.17 -18.27
N PRO A 440 56.31 26.05 -19.11
CA PRO A 440 56.95 27.21 -19.73
C PRO A 440 55.88 28.07 -20.44
N PRO A 441 55.95 29.42 -20.35
CA PRO A 441 54.91 30.29 -20.92
C PRO A 441 54.60 30.02 -22.41
N ALA A 442 55.64 29.76 -23.22
CA ALA A 442 55.46 29.43 -24.64
C ALA A 442 54.73 28.08 -24.85
N LEU A 443 55.05 27.06 -24.05
CA LEU A 443 54.36 25.76 -24.10
C LEU A 443 52.89 25.91 -23.71
N ALA A 444 52.62 26.61 -22.61
CA ALA A 444 51.26 26.88 -22.15
C ALA A 444 50.42 27.61 -23.20
N GLN A 445 51.01 28.60 -23.88
CA GLN A 445 50.35 29.35 -24.95
C GLN A 445 49.94 28.43 -26.12
N ILE A 446 50.87 27.61 -26.63
CA ILE A 446 50.60 26.71 -27.76
C ILE A 446 49.47 25.73 -27.43
N ILE A 447 49.51 25.13 -26.23
CA ILE A 447 48.46 24.24 -25.77
C ILE A 447 47.14 25.01 -25.67
N PHE A 448 47.12 26.15 -25.00
CA PHE A 448 45.91 26.95 -24.77
C PHE A 448 45.22 27.38 -26.07
N GLU A 449 45.99 27.79 -27.06
CA GLU A 449 45.47 28.22 -28.36
C GLU A 449 44.81 27.07 -29.13
N THR A 450 45.22 25.82 -28.85
CA THR A 450 44.88 24.66 -29.68
C THR A 450 43.96 23.64 -28.99
N ILE A 451 43.99 23.55 -27.66
CA ILE A 451 43.21 22.60 -26.87
C ILE A 451 41.77 23.07 -26.71
N GLU A 452 40.84 22.11 -26.75
CA GLU A 452 39.41 22.36 -26.60
C GLU A 452 38.86 21.71 -25.32
N PRO A 453 37.87 22.34 -24.63
CA PRO A 453 37.16 21.71 -23.53
C PRO A 453 36.65 20.32 -23.93
N GLY A 454 36.78 19.34 -23.05
CA GLY A 454 36.52 17.94 -23.38
C GLY A 454 37.75 17.12 -23.77
N THR A 455 38.89 17.74 -24.09
CA THR A 455 40.13 17.02 -24.43
C THR A 455 40.58 16.14 -23.24
N PRO A 456 40.87 14.84 -23.46
CA PRO A 456 41.43 13.98 -22.42
C PRO A 456 42.81 14.44 -21.96
N ILE A 457 43.04 14.43 -20.66
CA ILE A 457 44.33 14.70 -20.01
C ILE A 457 44.71 13.45 -19.22
N ILE A 458 45.79 12.78 -19.61
CA ILE A 458 46.28 11.54 -19.02
C ILE A 458 47.46 11.87 -18.11
N CYS A 459 47.28 11.69 -16.80
CA CYS A 459 48.36 11.81 -15.82
C CYS A 459 48.80 10.41 -15.38
N HIS A 460 50.08 10.07 -15.56
CA HIS A 460 50.63 8.75 -15.23
C HIS A 460 52.06 8.83 -14.70
N LYS A 461 52.58 7.74 -14.14
CA LYS A 461 53.94 7.62 -13.62
C LYS A 461 54.81 6.63 -14.39
#